data_AF-A0A9P2H6I8-F1
#
_entry.id   AF-A0A9P2H6I8-F1
#
_cell.length_a   1.000
_cell.length_b   1.000
_cell.length_c   1.000
_cell.angle_alpha   90.00
_cell.angle_beta   90.00
_cell.angle_gamma   90.00
#
_symmetry.space_group_name_H-M   'P 1'
#
loop_
_entity.id
_entity.type
_entity.pdbx_description
1 polymer ?
#
loop_
_entity_poly.entity_id
_entity_poly.type
_entity_poly.pdbx_seq_one_letter_code
_entity_poly.pdbx_strand_id
1 'polypeptide(L)'
;MSFVLVSPSQLMAAAADVAGIGSAISAANAAALAPTSVLAAAGADEVSAAVSALFSAHAGQYQQLGARAALFHEQFVQALTGAASAYASAEATNVEQQVLGLINAPTQALWGRPLIGNGADGTAANPNGGAGGLLYSNGGNGFSQTTAGLTGGTGGSAGLIGNGGNEGAGGSRR
;
A
#
# COMPACT_ATOMS: atom_id res chain seq x y z
N MET A 1 16.25 -5.32 -15.48
CA MET A 1 15.42 -4.68 -14.45
C MET A 1 16.27 -4.61 -13.18
N SER A 2 16.53 -3.42 -12.65
CA SER A 2 17.15 -3.27 -11.32
C SER A 2 16.11 -3.62 -10.27
N PHE A 3 16.38 -4.60 -9.40
CA PHE A 3 15.55 -4.87 -8.25
C PHE A 3 15.90 -3.87 -7.15
N VAL A 4 14.93 -3.05 -6.75
CA VAL A 4 15.06 -2.24 -5.54
C VAL A 4 14.76 -3.15 -4.36
N LEU A 5 15.80 -3.53 -3.63
CA LEU A 5 15.68 -4.28 -2.38
C LEU A 5 15.43 -3.28 -1.24
N VAL A 6 14.17 -3.13 -0.84
CA VAL A 6 13.80 -2.40 0.37
C VAL A 6 13.63 -3.43 1.47
N SER A 7 14.40 -3.32 2.57
CA SER A 7 14.15 -4.15 3.75
C SER A 7 12.95 -3.60 4.51
N PRO A 8 11.81 -4.33 4.58
CA PRO A 8 10.63 -3.82 5.28
C PRO A 8 10.89 -3.55 6.77
N SER A 9 11.75 -4.35 7.40
CA SER A 9 12.15 -4.17 8.80
C SER A 9 12.97 -2.90 9.02
N GLN A 10 13.82 -2.51 8.07
CA GLN A 10 14.55 -1.23 8.15
C GLN A 10 13.61 -0.03 7.98
N LEU A 11 12.61 -0.12 7.10
CA LEU A 11 11.60 0.93 6.98
C LEU A 11 10.74 1.07 8.23
N MET A 12 10.36 -0.05 8.87
CA MET A 12 9.64 -0.01 10.14
C MET A 12 10.47 0.62 11.26
N ALA A 13 11.77 0.30 11.34
CA ALA A 13 12.67 0.93 12.31
C ALA A 13 12.78 2.44 12.06
N ALA A 14 12.96 2.86 10.80
CA ALA A 14 13.00 4.27 10.44
C ALA A 14 11.67 4.99 10.78
N ALA A 15 10.52 4.35 10.58
CA ALA A 15 9.23 4.93 10.97
C ALA A 15 9.13 5.16 12.49
N ALA A 16 9.64 4.22 13.30
CA ALA A 16 9.70 4.37 14.75
C ALA A 16 10.65 5.50 15.18
N ASP A 17 11.83 5.60 14.55
CA ASP A 17 12.80 6.67 14.82
C ASP A 17 12.20 8.05 14.48
N VAL A 18 11.54 8.17 13.33
CA VAL A 18 10.86 9.40 12.90
C VAL A 18 9.73 9.76 13.87
N ALA A 19 8.96 8.78 14.36
CA ALA A 19 7.96 9.03 15.40
C ALA A 19 8.59 9.58 16.69
N GLY A 20 9.74 9.01 17.10
CA GLY A 20 10.52 9.49 18.24
C GLY A 20 10.99 10.95 18.07
N ILE A 21 11.48 11.32 16.89
CA ILE A 21 11.86 12.69 16.56
C ILE A 21 10.66 13.64 16.68
N GLY A 22 9.50 13.26 16.15
CA GLY A 22 8.27 14.06 16.24
C GLY A 22 7.82 14.29 17.69
N SER A 23 7.97 13.27 18.54
CA SER A 23 7.70 13.37 19.98
C SER A 23 8.66 14.35 20.66
N ALA A 24 9.97 14.26 20.38
CA ALA A 24 10.97 15.16 20.95
C ALA A 24 10.74 16.63 20.53
N ILE A 25 10.38 16.86 19.26
CA ILE A 25 10.04 18.19 18.74
C ILE A 25 8.79 18.75 19.42
N SER A 26 7.74 17.93 19.56
CA SER A 26 6.50 18.35 20.24
C SER A 26 6.75 18.71 21.70
N ALA A 27 7.58 17.93 22.41
CA ALA A 27 7.97 18.22 23.78
C ALA A 27 8.79 19.52 23.89
N ALA A 28 9.73 19.76 22.98
CA ALA A 28 10.50 20.99 22.93
C ALA A 28 9.61 22.22 22.65
N ASN A 29 8.66 22.10 21.72
CA ASN A 29 7.70 23.16 21.42
C ASN A 29 6.80 23.49 22.62
N ALA A 30 6.34 22.47 23.34
CA ALA A 30 5.56 22.65 24.56
C ALA A 30 6.37 23.35 25.67
N ALA A 31 7.63 22.94 25.87
CA ALA A 31 8.53 23.57 26.84
C ALA A 31 8.84 25.03 26.50
N ALA A 32 8.94 25.37 25.20
CA ALA A 32 9.21 26.71 24.72
C ALA A 32 7.99 27.66 24.80
N LEU A 33 6.78 27.15 24.98
CA LEU A 33 5.54 27.95 24.95
C LEU A 33 5.56 29.09 25.97
N ALA A 34 5.64 28.76 27.26
CA ALA A 34 5.59 29.74 28.35
C ALA A 34 6.70 30.82 28.26
N PRO A 35 8.00 30.47 28.10
CA PRO A 35 9.06 31.48 28.05
C PRO A 35 9.02 32.37 26.80
N THR A 36 8.29 31.99 25.74
CA THR A 36 8.19 32.78 24.50
C THR A 36 6.90 33.57 24.36
N SER A 37 5.83 33.19 25.07
CA SER A 37 4.51 33.85 24.96
C SER A 37 4.21 34.85 26.08
N VAL A 38 5.02 34.89 27.14
CA VAL A 38 4.82 35.77 28.30
C VAL A 38 6.03 36.69 28.48
N LEU A 39 6.40 37.43 27.43
CA LEU A 39 7.48 38.41 27.54
C LEU A 39 7.01 39.65 28.29
N ALA A 40 7.73 39.99 29.36
CA ALA A 40 7.60 41.28 30.01
C ALA A 40 8.36 42.36 29.22
N ALA A 41 7.79 43.57 29.17
CA ALA A 41 8.47 44.73 28.61
C ALA A 41 9.75 45.05 29.39
N ALA A 42 10.85 45.28 28.66
CA ALA A 42 12.14 45.61 29.26
C ALA A 42 12.15 47.00 29.92
N GLY A 43 11.30 47.91 29.44
CA GLY A 43 11.07 49.25 29.98
C GLY A 43 9.58 49.60 30.02
N ALA A 44 9.24 50.70 30.68
CA ALA A 44 7.87 51.21 30.80
C ALA A 44 7.40 52.02 29.58
N ASP A 45 8.26 52.15 28.56
CA ASP A 45 7.98 52.88 27.34
C ASP A 45 7.17 52.04 26.34
N GLU A 46 6.51 52.73 25.41
CA GLU A 46 5.64 52.15 24.41
C GLU A 46 6.41 51.26 23.42
N VAL A 47 7.69 51.52 23.16
CA VAL A 47 8.52 50.71 22.27
C VAL A 47 8.81 49.35 22.90
N SER A 48 9.22 49.31 24.17
CA SER A 48 9.42 48.08 24.93
C SER A 48 8.15 47.23 25.03
N ALA A 49 7.00 47.88 25.24
CA ALA A 49 5.71 47.21 25.24
C ALA A 49 5.37 46.63 23.86
N ALA A 50 5.56 47.40 22.78
CA ALA A 50 5.28 46.96 21.42
C ALA A 50 6.18 45.79 20.98
N VAL A 51 7.47 45.81 21.32
CA VAL A 51 8.40 44.71 21.03
C VAL A 51 7.99 43.43 21.74
N SER A 52 7.63 43.52 23.02
CA SER A 52 7.19 42.34 23.80
C SER A 52 5.89 41.75 23.28
N ALA A 53 4.95 42.60 22.87
CA ALA A 53 3.71 42.19 22.23
C ALA A 53 3.96 41.49 20.87
N LEU A 54 4.89 42.01 20.06
CA LEU A 54 5.27 41.39 18.79
C LEU A 54 5.81 39.97 18.99
N PHE A 55 6.76 39.78 19.90
CA PHE A 55 7.33 38.45 20.17
C PHE A 55 6.29 37.48 20.75
N SER A 56 5.42 37.95 21.65
CA SER A 56 4.36 37.12 22.22
C SER A 56 3.35 36.68 21.15
N ALA A 57 2.99 37.58 20.22
CA ALA A 57 2.14 37.26 19.09
C ALA A 57 2.81 36.27 18.12
N HIS A 58 4.10 36.45 17.84
CA HIS A 58 4.88 35.54 17.01
C HIS A 58 4.95 34.13 17.63
N ALA A 59 5.18 34.03 18.95
CA ALA A 59 5.16 32.75 19.66
C ALA A 59 3.80 32.05 19.52
N GLY A 60 2.69 32.79 19.64
CA GLY A 60 1.35 32.23 19.40
C GLY A 60 1.16 31.68 17.98
N GLN A 61 1.63 32.41 16.96
CA GLN A 61 1.58 31.94 15.56
C GLN A 61 2.48 30.73 15.32
N TYR A 62 3.68 30.73 15.90
CA TYR A 62 4.61 29.61 15.83
C TYR A 62 4.00 28.33 16.43
N GLN A 63 3.32 28.43 17.56
CA GLN A 63 2.67 27.30 18.21
C GLN A 63 1.51 26.72 17.39
N GLN A 64 0.72 27.59 16.74
CA GLN A 64 -0.31 27.15 15.80
C GLN A 64 0.27 26.42 14.58
N LEU A 65 1.39 26.91 14.05
CA LEU A 65 2.10 26.25 12.96
C LEU A 65 2.69 24.91 13.42
N GLY A 66 3.29 24.86 14.61
CA GLY A 66 3.83 23.65 15.23
C GLY A 66 2.77 22.56 15.38
N ALA A 67 1.56 22.91 15.81
CA ALA A 67 0.44 21.97 15.90
C ALA A 67 0.04 21.38 14.53
N ARG A 68 0.03 22.20 13.46
CA ARG A 68 -0.23 21.72 12.09
C ARG A 68 0.88 20.82 11.59
N ALA A 69 2.14 21.16 11.89
CA ALA A 69 3.30 20.35 11.54
C ALA A 69 3.28 18.99 12.26
N ALA A 70 2.87 18.94 13.53
CA ALA A 70 2.72 17.70 14.28
C ALA A 70 1.69 16.75 13.64
N LEU A 71 0.52 17.27 13.23
CA LEU A 71 -0.49 16.47 12.52
C LEU A 71 0.02 15.93 11.18
N PHE A 72 0.74 16.76 10.41
CA PHE A 72 1.37 16.31 9.18
C PHE A 72 2.41 15.20 9.44
N HIS A 73 3.21 15.36 10.50
CA HIS A 73 4.22 14.38 10.90
C HIS A 73 3.60 13.03 11.27
N GLU A 74 2.48 13.03 12.01
CA GLU A 74 1.74 11.81 12.32
C GLU A 74 1.24 11.10 11.05
N GLN A 75 0.66 11.84 10.11
CA GLN A 75 0.22 11.29 8.82
C GLN A 75 1.38 10.72 8.02
N PHE A 76 2.54 11.39 8.04
CA PHE A 76 3.76 10.91 7.39
C PHE A 76 4.24 9.58 7.97
N VAL A 77 4.29 9.47 9.31
CA VAL A 77 4.68 8.21 9.99
C VAL A 77 3.70 7.07 9.69
N GLN A 78 2.39 7.37 9.66
CA GLN A 78 1.36 6.39 9.30
C GLN A 78 1.54 5.89 7.86
N ALA A 79 1.76 6.80 6.92
CA ALA A 79 1.99 6.46 5.52
C ALA A 79 3.27 5.62 5.34
N LEU A 80 4.35 5.98 6.03
CA LEU A 80 5.61 5.23 5.99
C LEU A 80 5.46 3.81 6.54
N THR A 81 4.73 3.66 7.64
CA THR A 81 4.43 2.34 8.23
C THR A 81 3.57 1.50 7.29
N GLY A 82 2.55 2.10 6.68
CA GLY A 82 1.71 1.46 5.67
C GLY A 82 2.51 0.98 4.46
N ALA A 83 3.40 1.82 3.95
CA ALA A 83 4.29 1.46 2.85
C ALA A 83 5.18 0.25 3.20
N ALA A 84 5.79 0.24 4.39
CA ALA A 84 6.60 -0.89 4.85
C ALA A 84 5.81 -2.21 4.86
N SER A 85 4.56 -2.18 5.34
CA SER A 85 3.68 -3.36 5.33
C SER A 85 3.32 -3.83 3.92
N ALA A 86 3.08 -2.90 3.00
CA ALA A 86 2.79 -3.21 1.61
C ALA A 86 3.99 -3.90 0.94
N TYR A 87 5.21 -3.39 1.15
CA TYR A 87 6.44 -4.04 0.66
C TYR A 87 6.60 -5.46 1.23
N ALA A 88 6.42 -5.64 2.54
CA ALA A 88 6.49 -6.97 3.15
C ALA A 88 5.47 -7.95 2.55
N SER A 89 4.24 -7.51 2.31
CA SER A 89 3.20 -8.35 1.71
C SER A 89 3.49 -8.72 0.24
N ALA A 90 4.09 -7.79 -0.52
CA ALA A 90 4.50 -8.03 -1.90
C ALA A 90 5.66 -9.03 -1.96
N GLU A 91 6.64 -8.92 -1.07
CA GLU A 91 7.73 -9.89 -0.97
C GLU A 91 7.21 -11.28 -0.60
N ALA A 92 6.31 -11.39 0.37
CA ALA A 92 5.69 -12.67 0.73
C ALA A 92 4.94 -13.30 -0.45
N THR A 93 4.14 -12.52 -1.18
CA THR A 93 3.40 -13.01 -2.37
C THR A 93 4.35 -13.48 -3.47
N ASN A 94 5.44 -12.75 -3.71
CA ASN A 94 6.44 -13.14 -4.71
C ASN A 94 7.15 -14.46 -4.32
N VAL A 95 7.48 -14.62 -3.03
CA VAL A 95 8.08 -15.87 -2.51
C VAL A 95 7.10 -17.04 -2.64
N GLU A 96 5.83 -16.86 -2.28
CA GLU A 96 4.79 -17.88 -2.46
C GLU A 96 4.66 -18.31 -3.92
N GLN A 97 4.63 -17.36 -4.86
CA GLN A 97 4.60 -17.66 -6.29
C GLN A 97 5.84 -18.42 -6.77
N GLN A 98 7.03 -18.09 -6.24
CA GLN A 98 8.25 -18.79 -6.57
C GLN A 98 8.23 -20.24 -6.08
N VAL A 99 7.72 -20.48 -4.86
CA VAL A 99 7.56 -21.82 -4.29
C VAL A 99 6.53 -22.63 -5.08
N LEU A 100 5.38 -22.04 -5.42
CA LEU A 100 4.38 -22.66 -6.29
C LEU A 100 4.97 -22.99 -7.67
N GLY A 101 5.74 -22.08 -8.24
CA GLY A 101 6.47 -22.31 -9.50
C GLY A 101 7.42 -23.50 -9.41
N LEU A 102 8.16 -23.64 -8.32
CA LEU A 102 9.07 -24.76 -8.09
C LEU A 102 8.33 -26.10 -7.93
N ILE A 103 7.20 -26.10 -7.22
CA ILE A 103 6.33 -27.28 -7.06
C ILE A 103 5.71 -27.68 -8.40
N ASN A 104 5.30 -26.69 -9.21
CA ASN A 104 4.64 -26.92 -10.48
C ASN A 104 5.61 -27.20 -11.65
N ALA A 105 6.90 -26.86 -11.51
CA ALA A 105 7.86 -26.97 -12.61
C ALA A 105 7.97 -28.38 -13.22
N PRO A 106 8.03 -29.48 -12.44
CA PRO A 106 8.13 -30.82 -13.02
C PRO A 106 6.89 -31.19 -13.84
N THR A 107 5.69 -30.90 -13.33
CA THR A 107 4.44 -31.24 -14.02
C THR A 107 4.17 -30.33 -15.21
N GLN A 108 4.57 -29.06 -15.12
CA GLN A 108 4.51 -28.14 -16.24
C GLN A 108 5.42 -28.63 -17.38
N ALA A 109 6.60 -29.16 -17.05
CA ALA A 109 7.53 -29.72 -18.04
C ALA A 109 7.05 -31.05 -18.64
N LEU A 110 6.47 -31.93 -17.81
CA LEU A 110 6.06 -33.28 -18.25
C LEU A 110 4.68 -33.30 -18.93
N TRP A 111 3.75 -32.45 -18.47
CA TRP A 111 2.33 -32.52 -18.82
C TRP A 111 1.75 -31.20 -19.31
N GLY A 112 2.57 -30.14 -19.43
CA GLY A 112 2.13 -28.82 -19.88
C GLY A 112 1.15 -28.12 -18.93
N ARG A 113 0.98 -28.64 -17.71
CA ARG A 113 0.02 -28.16 -16.71
C ARG A 113 0.63 -28.13 -15.31
N PRO A 114 0.27 -27.14 -14.47
CA PRO A 114 0.76 -27.08 -13.11
C PRO A 114 0.18 -28.24 -12.28
N LEU A 115 0.86 -28.62 -11.20
CA LEU A 115 0.39 -29.67 -10.30
C LEU A 115 -0.77 -29.13 -9.45
N ILE A 116 -0.61 -27.91 -8.94
CA ILE A 116 -1.57 -27.21 -8.08
C ILE A 116 -1.72 -25.75 -8.53
N GLY A 117 -2.88 -25.16 -8.24
CA GLY A 117 -3.17 -23.77 -8.55
C GLY A 117 -4.24 -23.61 -9.63
N ASN A 118 -5.05 -22.57 -9.50
CA ASN A 118 -6.21 -22.33 -10.35
C ASN A 118 -5.79 -21.92 -11.77
N GLY A 119 -6.69 -22.19 -12.72
CA GLY A 119 -6.55 -21.70 -14.08
C GLY A 119 -6.69 -20.19 -14.12
N ALA A 120 -5.95 -19.54 -15.03
CA ALA A 120 -6.07 -18.11 -15.25
C ALA A 120 -7.43 -17.77 -15.88
N ASP A 121 -8.10 -16.73 -15.38
CA ASP A 121 -9.31 -16.23 -16.00
C ASP A 121 -9.01 -15.71 -17.41
N GLY A 122 -9.98 -15.87 -18.31
CA GLY A 122 -9.95 -15.31 -19.63
C GLY A 122 -9.85 -13.80 -19.60
N THR A 123 -9.22 -13.23 -20.63
CA THR A 123 -9.09 -11.79 -20.83
C THR A 123 -9.77 -11.37 -22.13
N ALA A 124 -9.96 -10.08 -22.36
CA ALA A 124 -10.50 -9.59 -23.63
C ALA A 124 -9.72 -10.09 -24.87
N ALA A 125 -8.39 -10.26 -24.73
CA ALA A 125 -7.52 -10.73 -25.80
C ALA A 125 -7.52 -12.27 -25.97
N ASN A 126 -7.69 -13.01 -24.88
CA ASN A 126 -7.82 -14.46 -24.88
C ASN A 126 -9.01 -14.85 -23.99
N PRO A 127 -10.24 -14.91 -24.55
CA PRO A 127 -11.45 -14.91 -23.75
C PRO A 127 -11.68 -16.21 -22.97
N ASN A 128 -11.10 -17.33 -23.38
CA ASN A 128 -11.31 -18.59 -22.68
C ASN A 128 -10.50 -18.64 -21.37
N GLY A 129 -11.12 -19.15 -20.32
CA GLY A 129 -10.44 -19.46 -19.07
C GLY A 129 -9.47 -20.63 -19.23
N GLY A 130 -8.29 -20.52 -18.61
CA GLY A 130 -7.28 -21.55 -18.60
C GLY A 130 -7.66 -22.76 -17.74
N ALA A 131 -7.12 -23.92 -18.08
CA ALA A 131 -7.24 -25.10 -17.22
C ALA A 131 -6.49 -24.87 -15.89
N GLY A 132 -7.08 -25.34 -14.79
CA GLY A 132 -6.40 -25.46 -13.51
C GLY A 132 -5.32 -26.54 -13.51
N GLY A 133 -4.56 -26.60 -12.42
CA GLY A 133 -3.60 -27.66 -12.16
C GLY A 133 -4.19 -29.07 -12.10
N LEU A 134 -3.33 -30.06 -11.95
CA LEU A 134 -3.71 -31.47 -12.05
C LEU A 134 -4.40 -32.00 -10.79
N LEU A 135 -3.98 -31.55 -9.60
CA LEU A 135 -4.47 -32.05 -8.32
C LEU A 135 -5.52 -31.14 -7.70
N TYR A 136 -5.10 -30.02 -7.11
CA TYR A 136 -5.97 -29.09 -6.40
C TYR A 136 -6.06 -27.78 -7.16
N SER A 137 -7.18 -27.57 -7.86
CA SER A 137 -7.40 -26.36 -8.64
C SER A 137 -8.81 -26.23 -9.19
N ASN A 138 -9.29 -25.00 -9.27
CA ASN A 138 -10.42 -24.62 -10.10
C ASN A 138 -9.95 -24.24 -11.51
N GLY A 139 -10.84 -24.38 -12.50
CA GLY A 139 -10.63 -23.78 -13.82
C GLY A 139 -10.80 -22.26 -13.78
N GLY A 140 -10.13 -21.53 -14.67
CA GLY A 140 -10.31 -20.10 -14.82
C GLY A 140 -11.66 -19.77 -15.47
N ASN A 141 -12.28 -18.67 -15.08
CA ASN A 141 -13.54 -18.22 -15.68
C ASN A 141 -13.32 -17.70 -17.10
N GLY A 142 -14.30 -17.88 -17.97
CA GLY A 142 -14.33 -17.23 -19.29
C GLY A 142 -14.61 -15.73 -19.18
N PHE A 143 -14.00 -14.95 -20.07
CA PHE A 143 -14.20 -13.51 -20.16
C PHE A 143 -15.58 -13.19 -20.74
N SER A 144 -16.30 -12.28 -20.09
CA SER A 144 -17.58 -11.76 -20.61
C SER A 144 -17.33 -10.60 -21.57
N GLN A 145 -17.78 -10.72 -22.82
CA GLN A 145 -17.53 -9.71 -23.85
C GLN A 145 -18.41 -8.48 -23.69
N THR A 146 -17.84 -7.31 -23.91
CA THR A 146 -18.58 -6.04 -23.93
C THR A 146 -18.86 -5.55 -25.36
N THR A 147 -18.16 -6.09 -26.36
CA THR A 147 -18.36 -5.76 -27.77
C THR A 147 -19.52 -6.55 -28.36
N ALA A 148 -20.47 -5.83 -28.97
CA ALA A 148 -21.64 -6.42 -29.59
C ALA A 148 -21.28 -7.47 -30.65
N GLY A 149 -21.97 -8.61 -30.62
CA GLY A 149 -21.79 -9.70 -31.59
C GLY A 149 -20.60 -10.63 -31.32
N LEU A 150 -19.79 -10.40 -30.27
CA LEU A 150 -18.74 -11.34 -29.87
C LEU A 150 -19.24 -12.35 -28.83
N THR A 151 -18.88 -13.62 -29.02
CA THR A 151 -19.17 -14.70 -28.06
C THR A 151 -18.29 -14.55 -26.81
N GLY A 152 -18.89 -14.83 -25.64
CA GLY A 152 -18.15 -14.93 -24.39
C GLY A 152 -17.17 -16.11 -24.38
N GLY A 153 -16.17 -16.05 -23.51
CA GLY A 153 -15.20 -17.12 -23.37
C GLY A 153 -15.73 -18.34 -22.64
N THR A 154 -15.23 -19.52 -22.97
CA THR A 154 -15.54 -20.73 -22.21
C THR A 154 -14.81 -20.74 -20.87
N GLY A 155 -15.41 -21.36 -19.85
CA GLY A 155 -14.71 -21.66 -18.61
C GLY A 155 -13.64 -22.75 -18.79
N GLY A 156 -12.60 -22.70 -17.96
CA GLY A 156 -11.51 -23.66 -17.93
C GLY A 156 -11.86 -24.94 -17.16
N SER A 157 -11.15 -26.02 -17.43
CA SER A 157 -11.30 -27.28 -16.70
C SER A 157 -10.62 -27.24 -15.32
N ALA A 158 -11.20 -27.95 -14.35
CA ALA A 158 -10.62 -28.13 -13.02
C ALA A 158 -9.51 -29.20 -12.98
N GLY A 159 -8.91 -29.35 -11.80
CA GLY A 159 -8.05 -30.47 -11.44
C GLY A 159 -8.84 -31.65 -10.86
N LEU A 160 -8.13 -32.60 -10.27
CA LEU A 160 -8.74 -33.75 -9.58
C LEU A 160 -9.72 -33.31 -8.49
N ILE A 161 -9.36 -32.28 -7.73
CA ILE A 161 -10.19 -31.62 -6.73
C ILE A 161 -10.33 -30.15 -7.09
N GLY A 162 -11.56 -29.73 -7.39
CA GLY A 162 -11.92 -28.36 -7.69
C GLY A 162 -13.10 -28.28 -8.66
N ASN A 163 -13.53 -27.06 -8.96
CA ASN A 163 -14.66 -26.76 -9.82
C ASN A 163 -14.18 -26.20 -11.17
N GLY A 164 -14.90 -26.51 -12.24
CA GLY A 164 -14.66 -25.87 -13.53
C GLY A 164 -14.90 -24.35 -13.44
N GLY A 165 -14.27 -23.60 -14.34
CA GLY A 165 -14.51 -22.17 -14.45
C GLY A 165 -15.89 -21.89 -15.06
N ASN A 166 -16.46 -20.76 -14.70
CA ASN A 166 -17.74 -20.31 -15.27
C ASN A 166 -17.53 -19.84 -16.71
N GLU A 167 -18.56 -19.94 -17.55
CA GLU A 167 -18.55 -19.33 -18.88
C GLU A 167 -18.77 -17.82 -18.81
N GLY A 168 -18.17 -17.09 -19.75
CA GLY A 168 -18.38 -15.66 -19.92
C GLY A 168 -19.62 -15.35 -20.77
N ALA A 169 -20.29 -14.23 -20.48
CA ALA A 169 -21.41 -13.77 -21.28
C ALA A 169 -20.96 -13.25 -22.66
N GLY A 170 -21.79 -13.48 -23.68
CA GLY A 170 -21.62 -12.83 -24.99
C GLY A 170 -21.99 -11.36 -24.95
N GLY A 171 -21.36 -10.57 -25.83
CA GLY A 171 -21.67 -9.15 -25.98
C GLY A 171 -23.08 -8.93 -26.52
N SER A 172 -23.70 -7.83 -26.10
CA SER A 172 -25.09 -7.50 -26.44
C SER A 172 -25.36 -7.64 -27.93
N ARG A 173 -26.43 -8.35 -28.29
CA ARG A 173 -26.89 -8.39 -29.68
C ARG A 173 -27.49 -7.03 -30.03
N ARG A 174 -26.88 -6.30 -30.97
CA ARG A 174 -27.57 -5.21 -31.68
C ARG A 174 -28.41 -5.80 -32.81
#